data_AF-A0A8T4GAA9-F1
#
_entry.id   AF-A0A8T4GAA9-F1
#
_cell.length_a   1.000
_cell.length_b   1.000
_cell.length_c   1.000
_cell.angle_alpha   90.00
_cell.angle_beta   90.00
_cell.angle_gamma   90.00
#
_symmetry.space_group_name_H-M   'P 1'
#
loop_
_entity.id
_entity.type
_entity.pdbx_description
1 polymer ?
#
loop_
_entity_poly.entity_id
_entity_poly.type
_entity_poly.pdbx_seq_one_letter_code
_entity_poly.pdbx_strand_id
1 'polypeptide(L)'
;MVTFPRKQISTLAARLFPRKQRVSPLRLRKSLTPQASIITNKAVYKPLSEEVMLLCENAYLKEPLTRKGILKRSHDAFERWLRIESEDERVKEIFTELEKRTDLKNRLIDLLKNAMIYGVGYLEIIYENDTEPPDQEPPETPIIGLELIDPKTLWPVYQDDPNKERYGELLYYEQRINRPGVKPVKLHPARVIEFKYDTLADGRRPVGVIEPMLHV
;
A
#
# COMPACT_ATOMS: atom_id res chain seq x y z
N MET A 1 -17.95 30.33 -36.13
CA MET A 1 -18.52 29.93 -34.83
C MET A 1 -19.60 28.90 -35.10
N VAL A 2 -19.28 27.63 -34.91
CA VAL A 2 -20.19 26.51 -35.17
C VAL A 2 -20.18 25.63 -33.93
N THR A 3 -21.27 25.70 -33.18
CA THR A 3 -21.58 24.86 -32.04
C THR A 3 -22.25 23.58 -32.54
N PHE A 4 -21.69 22.42 -32.18
CA PHE A 4 -22.33 21.13 -32.38
C PHE A 4 -22.94 20.63 -31.06
N PRO A 5 -24.25 20.27 -31.04
CA PRO A 5 -24.89 19.71 -29.85
C PRO A 5 -24.55 18.23 -29.69
N ARG A 6 -24.24 17.85 -28.44
CA ARG A 6 -24.08 16.46 -27.97
C ARG A 6 -25.37 15.67 -28.16
N LYS A 7 -25.31 14.56 -28.90
CA LYS A 7 -26.05 13.30 -28.62
C LYS A 7 -25.51 12.18 -29.52
N GLN A 8 -25.53 10.96 -28.97
CA GLN A 8 -25.17 9.65 -29.55
C GLN A 8 -23.70 9.23 -29.36
N ILE A 9 -23.46 8.40 -28.34
CA ILE A 9 -22.98 7.01 -28.43
C ILE A 9 -23.26 6.39 -27.04
N SER A 10 -24.50 5.95 -26.84
CA SER A 10 -24.72 4.66 -26.20
C SER A 10 -24.69 3.63 -27.34
N THR A 11 -24.26 2.40 -27.06
CA THR A 11 -24.24 1.22 -27.97
C THR A 11 -22.89 0.92 -28.63
N LEU A 12 -21.87 0.53 -27.84
CA LEU A 12 -20.72 -0.25 -28.36
C LEU A 12 -20.00 -1.14 -27.33
N ALA A 13 -20.68 -1.54 -26.25
CA ALA A 13 -20.13 -2.49 -25.25
C ALA A 13 -21.07 -3.68 -24.95
N ALA A 14 -22.00 -3.99 -25.85
CA ALA A 14 -22.99 -5.07 -25.68
C ALA A 14 -22.92 -6.17 -26.76
N ARG A 15 -21.79 -6.34 -27.46
CA ARG A 15 -21.67 -7.25 -28.62
C ARG A 15 -20.44 -8.15 -28.67
N LEU A 16 -19.86 -8.56 -27.54
CA LEU A 16 -18.70 -9.48 -27.55
C LEU A 16 -18.84 -10.80 -26.76
N PHE A 17 -20.02 -11.17 -26.26
CA PHE A 17 -20.18 -12.46 -25.58
C PHE A 17 -21.30 -13.32 -26.18
N PRO A 18 -20.98 -14.26 -27.10
CA PRO A 18 -21.83 -15.41 -27.34
C PRO A 18 -21.70 -16.42 -26.19
N ARG A 19 -22.86 -16.98 -25.83
CA ARG A 19 -23.10 -17.96 -24.77
C ARG A 19 -22.50 -19.35 -25.07
N LYS A 20 -22.16 -20.03 -23.96
CA LYS A 20 -22.06 -21.50 -23.72
C LYS A 20 -20.79 -22.23 -24.21
N GLN A 21 -19.94 -22.57 -23.25
CA GLN A 21 -19.54 -23.97 -23.02
C GLN A 21 -19.68 -24.30 -21.54
N ARG A 22 -20.36 -25.43 -21.28
CA ARG A 22 -20.43 -26.08 -19.96
C ARG A 22 -19.09 -26.77 -19.72
N VAL A 23 -18.45 -26.46 -18.61
CA VAL A 23 -17.53 -27.39 -17.94
C VAL A 23 -17.97 -27.46 -16.47
N SER A 24 -18.12 -28.68 -15.97
CA SER A 24 -18.65 -29.03 -14.65
C SER A 24 -17.78 -28.47 -13.51
N PRO A 25 -18.34 -28.25 -12.31
CA PRO A 25 -17.74 -27.39 -11.30
C PRO A 25 -16.67 -28.12 -10.50
N LEU A 26 -15.42 -27.67 -10.61
CA LEU A 26 -14.43 -27.88 -9.56
C LEU A 26 -14.85 -26.99 -8.37
N ARG A 27 -15.44 -27.64 -7.36
CA ARG A 27 -15.74 -27.05 -6.05
C ARG A 27 -14.45 -26.55 -5.40
N LEU A 28 -14.08 -25.29 -5.65
CA LEU A 28 -13.29 -24.49 -4.73
C LEU A 28 -14.28 -23.79 -3.80
N ARG A 29 -14.49 -24.40 -2.63
CA ARG A 29 -15.23 -23.77 -1.53
C ARG A 29 -14.44 -22.55 -1.04
N LYS A 30 -15.22 -21.48 -0.81
CA LYS A 30 -14.86 -20.17 -0.24
C LYS A 30 -14.11 -19.23 -1.19
N SER A 31 -14.92 -18.63 -2.04
CA SER A 31 -14.80 -17.26 -2.51
C SER A 31 -14.29 -16.31 -1.42
N LEU A 32 -13.03 -15.90 -1.52
CA LEU A 32 -12.62 -14.54 -1.13
C LEU A 32 -13.13 -13.63 -2.24
N THR A 33 -14.44 -13.37 -2.24
CA THR A 33 -14.89 -12.10 -2.79
C THR A 33 -14.28 -11.04 -1.86
N PRO A 34 -13.55 -10.04 -2.37
CA PRO A 34 -13.37 -8.83 -1.60
C PRO A 34 -14.79 -8.29 -1.43
N GLN A 35 -15.39 -8.57 -0.28
CA GLN A 35 -16.56 -7.81 0.13
C GLN A 35 -16.06 -6.37 0.20
N ALA A 36 -16.42 -5.58 -0.81
CA ALA A 36 -16.57 -4.15 -0.65
C ALA A 36 -17.68 -3.96 0.39
N SER A 37 -17.34 -4.22 1.65
CA SER A 37 -18.13 -3.77 2.77
C SER A 37 -18.06 -2.27 2.71
N ILE A 38 -19.18 -1.65 2.31
CA ILE A 38 -19.46 -0.26 2.64
C ILE A 38 -19.54 -0.25 4.18
N ILE A 39 -18.39 -0.10 4.82
CA ILE A 39 -18.28 0.08 6.25
C ILE A 39 -18.73 1.53 6.48
N THR A 40 -19.95 1.67 6.95
CA THR A 40 -20.54 2.92 7.44
C THR A 40 -19.89 3.44 8.73
N ASN A 41 -18.79 2.86 9.19
CA ASN A 41 -17.97 3.46 10.23
C ASN A 41 -16.97 4.42 9.58
N LYS A 42 -17.38 5.68 9.48
CA LYS A 42 -16.50 6.85 9.37
C LYS A 42 -15.58 6.90 10.61
N ALA A 43 -14.61 6.00 10.72
CA ALA A 43 -13.66 5.96 11.81
C ALA A 43 -12.29 6.34 11.25
N VAL A 44 -11.68 7.37 11.84
CA VAL A 44 -10.35 7.85 11.42
C VAL A 44 -9.32 6.78 11.74
N TYR A 45 -8.48 6.48 10.76
CA TYR A 45 -7.33 5.60 10.91
C TYR A 45 -6.41 6.12 12.03
N LYS A 46 -5.89 5.21 12.86
CA LYS A 46 -4.96 5.57 13.93
C LYS A 46 -3.64 4.84 13.73
N PRO A 47 -2.54 5.53 13.34
CA PRO A 47 -1.22 4.89 13.29
C PRO A 47 -0.79 4.44 14.69
N LEU A 48 0.18 3.51 14.77
CA LEU A 48 0.86 3.22 16.03
C LEU A 48 1.50 4.49 16.59
N SER A 49 1.51 4.64 17.91
CA SER A 49 2.31 5.70 18.54
C SER A 49 3.80 5.39 18.41
N GLU A 50 4.62 6.43 18.44
CA GLU A 50 6.09 6.30 18.37
C GLU A 50 6.64 5.40 19.49
N GLU A 51 6.09 5.52 20.71
CA GLU A 51 6.44 4.68 21.84
C GLU A 51 6.20 3.19 21.56
N VAL A 52 5.02 2.83 21.03
CA VAL A 52 4.71 1.43 20.72
C VAL A 52 5.59 0.93 19.56
N MET A 53 5.88 1.76 18.56
CA MET A 53 6.82 1.39 17.49
C MET A 53 8.22 1.08 18.04
N LEU A 54 8.72 1.89 18.99
CA LEU A 54 10.00 1.63 19.66
C LEU A 54 9.98 0.35 20.49
N LEU A 55 8.87 0.03 21.16
CA LEU A 55 8.71 -1.24 21.88
C LEU A 55 8.73 -2.43 20.91
N CYS A 56 8.02 -2.35 19.78
CA CYS A 56 8.04 -3.37 18.74
C CYS A 56 9.44 -3.59 18.17
N GLU A 57 10.17 -2.52 17.87
CA GLU A 57 11.55 -2.60 17.39
C GLU A 57 12.48 -3.24 18.42
N ASN A 58 12.37 -2.83 19.69
CA ASN A 58 13.17 -3.41 20.77
C ASN A 58 12.90 -4.91 20.94
N ALA A 59 11.63 -5.33 20.91
CA ALA A 59 11.26 -6.74 20.97
C ALA A 59 11.79 -7.50 19.74
N TYR A 60 11.67 -6.93 18.53
CA TYR A 60 12.26 -7.52 17.32
C TYR A 60 13.77 -7.73 17.43
N LEU A 61 14.50 -6.75 17.97
CA LEU A 61 15.96 -6.81 18.08
C LEU A 61 16.44 -7.75 19.18
N LYS A 62 15.71 -7.82 20.30
CA LYS A 62 16.10 -8.58 21.49
C LYS A 62 15.63 -10.03 21.48
N GLU A 63 14.50 -10.34 20.86
CA GLU A 63 13.92 -11.69 20.85
C GLU A 63 14.34 -12.50 19.60
N PRO A 64 15.29 -13.46 19.71
CA PRO A 64 15.85 -14.12 18.53
C PRO A 64 14.84 -14.98 17.78
N LEU A 65 13.88 -15.57 18.49
CA LEU A 65 12.83 -16.41 17.88
C LEU A 65 11.85 -15.57 17.07
N THR A 66 11.40 -14.44 17.61
CA THR A 66 10.55 -13.47 16.91
C THR A 66 11.27 -12.94 15.67
N ARG A 67 12.52 -12.50 15.82
CA ARG A 67 13.35 -12.04 14.71
C ARG A 67 13.48 -13.08 13.60
N LYS A 68 13.86 -14.30 13.97
CA LYS A 68 14.04 -15.41 13.02
C LYS A 68 12.72 -15.76 12.33
N GLY A 69 11.61 -15.77 13.07
CA GLY A 69 10.28 -16.06 12.53
C GLY A 69 9.82 -15.02 11.51
N ILE A 70 9.99 -13.73 11.82
CA ILE A 70 9.66 -12.63 10.90
C ILE A 70 10.53 -12.69 9.65
N LEU A 71 11.86 -12.80 9.81
CA LEU A 71 12.78 -12.90 8.67
C LEU A 71 12.45 -14.10 7.78
N LYS A 72 12.24 -15.27 8.37
CA LYS A 72 11.88 -16.47 7.60
C LYS A 72 10.58 -16.24 6.84
N ARG A 73 9.52 -15.78 7.52
CA ARG A 73 8.21 -15.60 6.90
C ARG A 73 8.22 -14.53 5.81
N SER A 74 8.96 -13.44 5.98
CA SER A 74 9.08 -12.41 4.95
C SER A 74 9.83 -12.93 3.72
N HIS A 75 10.88 -13.74 3.89
CA HIS A 75 11.58 -14.39 2.78
C HIS A 75 10.71 -15.45 2.09
N ASP A 76 10.08 -16.34 2.87
CA ASP A 76 9.24 -17.43 2.36
C ASP A 76 8.08 -16.89 1.50
N ALA A 77 7.49 -15.75 1.88
CA ALA A 77 6.41 -15.09 1.13
C ALA A 77 6.80 -14.72 -0.30
N PHE A 78 8.08 -14.45 -0.55
CA PHE A 78 8.63 -14.11 -1.86
C PHE A 78 9.62 -15.16 -2.38
N GLU A 79 9.67 -16.34 -1.78
CA GLU A 79 10.53 -17.45 -2.22
C GLU A 79 10.22 -17.79 -3.68
N ARG A 80 8.93 -18.00 -3.97
CA ARG A 80 8.41 -18.03 -5.34
C ARG A 80 8.14 -16.61 -5.80
N TRP A 81 8.82 -16.23 -6.87
CA TRP A 81 8.66 -14.90 -7.41
C TRP A 81 7.26 -14.67 -7.98
N LEU A 82 6.81 -13.41 -7.92
CA LEU A 82 5.49 -13.01 -8.36
C LEU A 82 5.34 -13.23 -9.87
N ARG A 83 4.15 -13.65 -10.28
CA ARG A 83 3.74 -13.69 -11.69
C ARG A 83 2.70 -12.61 -11.90
N ILE A 84 2.89 -11.81 -12.95
CA ILE A 84 1.95 -10.75 -13.31
C ILE A 84 0.90 -11.35 -14.22
N GLU A 85 -0.32 -11.43 -13.71
CA GLU A 85 -1.49 -11.82 -14.48
C GLU A 85 -2.18 -10.55 -15.00
N SER A 86 -1.69 -10.05 -16.14
CA SER A 86 -2.26 -8.90 -16.85
C SER A 86 -2.53 -9.26 -18.30
N GLU A 87 -3.67 -8.82 -18.84
CA GLU A 87 -3.95 -8.86 -20.28
C GLU A 87 -3.19 -7.75 -21.03
N ASP A 88 -2.81 -6.69 -20.33
CA ASP A 88 -1.98 -5.61 -20.86
C ASP A 88 -0.50 -5.97 -20.74
N GLU A 89 0.15 -6.19 -21.88
CA GLU A 89 1.59 -6.47 -21.97
C GLU A 89 2.45 -5.30 -21.48
N ARG A 90 1.98 -4.05 -21.59
CA ARG A 90 2.74 -2.88 -21.12
C ARG A 90 2.95 -2.92 -19.62
N VAL A 91 1.95 -3.40 -18.86
CA VAL A 91 2.06 -3.57 -17.41
C VAL A 91 3.14 -4.60 -17.06
N LYS A 92 3.23 -5.69 -17.84
CA LYS A 92 4.26 -6.71 -17.65
C LYS A 92 5.65 -6.19 -17.95
N GLU A 93 5.80 -5.40 -19.02
CA GLU A 93 7.05 -4.75 -19.39
C GLU A 93 7.52 -3.79 -18.29
N ILE A 94 6.65 -2.87 -17.84
CA ILE A 94 6.98 -1.90 -16.78
C ILE A 94 7.48 -2.60 -15.52
N PHE A 95 6.78 -3.64 -15.06
CA PHE A 95 7.18 -4.36 -13.86
C PHE A 95 8.48 -5.13 -14.07
N THR A 96 8.69 -5.73 -15.24
CA THR A 96 9.94 -6.45 -15.56
C THR A 96 11.12 -5.48 -15.57
N GLU A 97 10.94 -4.27 -16.09
CA GLU A 97 11.96 -3.22 -16.04
C GLU A 97 12.21 -2.75 -14.61
N LEU A 98 11.15 -2.53 -13.83
CA LEU A 98 11.25 -2.13 -12.43
C LEU A 98 11.99 -3.18 -11.60
N GLU A 99 11.68 -4.47 -11.81
CA GLU A 99 12.35 -5.59 -11.14
C GLU A 99 13.86 -5.58 -11.40
N LYS A 100 14.26 -5.38 -12.66
CA LYS A 100 15.68 -5.30 -13.04
C LYS A 100 16.41 -4.12 -12.42
N ARG A 101 15.71 -3.01 -12.18
CA ARG A 101 16.30 -1.76 -11.69
C ARG A 101 16.34 -1.64 -10.16
N THR A 102 15.39 -2.23 -9.44
CA THR A 102 15.08 -1.81 -8.05
C THR A 102 15.32 -2.86 -6.98
N ASP A 103 15.91 -4.01 -7.33
CA ASP A 103 16.01 -5.16 -6.43
C ASP A 103 14.66 -5.44 -5.74
N LEU A 104 13.60 -5.40 -6.57
CA LEU A 104 12.21 -5.31 -6.15
C LEU A 104 11.84 -6.40 -5.13
N LYS A 105 12.43 -7.59 -5.28
CA LYS A 105 12.27 -8.70 -4.35
C LYS A 105 12.68 -8.36 -2.94
N ASN A 106 13.88 -7.84 -2.75
CA ASN A 106 14.38 -7.50 -1.43
C ASN A 106 13.60 -6.31 -0.86
N ARG A 107 13.20 -5.34 -1.70
CA ARG A 107 12.33 -4.23 -1.27
C ARG A 107 10.98 -4.70 -0.74
N LEU A 108 10.34 -5.66 -1.42
CA LEU A 108 9.06 -6.23 -0.97
C LEU A 108 9.22 -7.10 0.29
N ILE A 109 10.34 -7.82 0.43
CA ILE A 109 10.68 -8.56 1.65
C ILE A 109 10.82 -7.58 2.83
N ASP A 110 11.54 -6.47 2.64
CA ASP A 110 11.73 -5.46 3.66
C ASP A 110 10.45 -4.70 3.99
N LEU A 111 9.62 -4.41 3.00
CA LEU A 111 8.28 -3.84 3.19
C LEU A 111 7.42 -4.74 4.08
N LEU A 112 7.36 -6.04 3.76
CA LEU A 112 6.59 -7.01 4.53
C LEU A 112 7.17 -7.18 5.94
N LYS A 113 8.50 -7.20 6.09
CA LYS A 113 9.17 -7.23 7.39
C LYS A 113 8.75 -6.03 8.24
N ASN A 114 8.79 -4.82 7.69
CA ASN A 114 8.35 -3.61 8.38
C ASN A 114 6.88 -3.70 8.80
N ALA A 115 6.00 -4.15 7.90
CA ALA A 115 4.59 -4.34 8.22
C ALA A 115 4.35 -5.41 9.30
N MET A 116 5.14 -6.48 9.32
CA MET A 116 5.07 -7.49 10.39
C MET A 116 5.56 -6.96 11.74
N ILE A 117 6.49 -6.00 11.77
CA ILE A 117 7.00 -5.41 13.02
C ILE A 117 6.04 -4.33 13.53
N TYR A 118 5.65 -3.39 12.67
CA TYR A 118 4.95 -2.16 13.05
C TYR A 118 3.47 -2.13 12.66
N GLY A 119 2.96 -3.21 12.03
CA GLY A 119 1.63 -3.27 11.42
C GLY A 119 1.60 -2.67 10.00
N VAL A 120 2.47 -1.71 9.72
CA VAL A 120 2.54 -1.01 8.44
C VAL A 120 3.96 -0.96 7.89
N GLY A 121 4.08 -0.98 6.56
CA GLY A 121 5.31 -0.69 5.84
C GLY A 121 5.04 0.26 4.69
N TYR A 122 6.05 1.02 4.27
CA TYR A 122 5.92 2.04 3.24
C TYR A 122 7.02 1.93 2.19
N LEU A 123 6.66 2.11 0.92
CA LEU A 123 7.60 2.40 -0.17
C LEU A 123 7.30 3.77 -0.76
N GLU A 124 8.33 4.57 -1.02
CA GLU A 124 8.26 5.74 -1.88
C GLU A 124 8.40 5.32 -3.34
N ILE A 125 7.56 5.86 -4.21
CA ILE A 125 7.63 5.67 -5.65
C ILE A 125 8.53 6.78 -6.23
N ILE A 126 9.60 6.37 -6.91
CA ILE A 126 10.53 7.29 -7.54
C ILE A 126 10.21 7.38 -9.03
N TYR A 127 9.92 8.58 -9.50
CA TYR A 127 9.55 8.87 -10.87
C TYR A 127 10.74 9.42 -11.67
N GLU A 128 10.77 9.12 -12.97
CA GLU A 128 11.80 9.65 -13.87
C GLU A 128 11.63 11.17 -14.04
N ASN A 129 12.74 11.91 -13.93
CA ASN A 129 12.78 13.37 -14.11
C ASN A 129 11.73 14.13 -13.27
N ASP A 130 11.49 13.67 -12.05
CA ASP A 130 10.52 14.29 -11.15
C ASP A 130 11.04 15.65 -10.65
N THR A 131 10.42 16.72 -11.15
CA THR A 131 10.67 18.10 -10.72
C THR A 131 9.58 18.65 -9.83
N GLU A 132 8.50 17.89 -9.62
CA GLU A 132 7.37 18.34 -8.83
C GLU A 132 7.71 18.30 -7.33
N PRO A 133 7.20 19.26 -6.53
CA PRO A 133 7.35 19.19 -5.09
C PRO A 133 6.77 17.87 -4.52
N PRO A 134 7.35 17.30 -3.45
CA PRO A 134 6.90 16.03 -2.91
C PRO A 134 5.45 16.01 -2.40
N ASP A 135 4.88 17.17 -2.07
CA ASP A 135 3.50 17.33 -1.61
C ASP A 135 2.47 17.46 -2.74
N GLN A 136 2.92 17.49 -4.00
CA GLN A 136 2.08 17.52 -5.19
C GLN A 136 1.91 16.12 -5.80
N GLU A 137 0.86 15.99 -6.61
CA GLU A 137 0.61 14.78 -7.40
C GLU A 137 1.85 14.47 -8.28
N PRO A 138 2.28 13.19 -8.35
CA PRO A 138 3.46 12.85 -9.14
C PRO A 138 3.22 13.07 -10.64
N PRO A 139 4.30 13.33 -11.40
CA PRO A 139 4.20 13.45 -12.84
C PRO A 139 3.76 12.13 -13.49
N GLU A 140 3.16 12.20 -14.69
CA GLU A 140 2.86 11.04 -15.52
C GLU A 140 4.11 10.48 -16.24
N THR A 141 5.24 10.38 -15.54
CA THR A 141 6.49 9.82 -16.05
C THR A 141 6.72 8.38 -15.57
N PRO A 142 7.60 7.61 -16.21
CA PRO A 142 7.88 6.25 -15.80
C PRO A 142 8.39 6.15 -14.36
N ILE A 143 7.99 5.08 -13.67
CA ILE A 143 8.52 4.74 -12.34
C ILE A 143 9.89 4.09 -12.53
N ILE A 144 10.91 4.64 -11.87
CA ILE A 144 12.31 4.17 -11.97
C ILE A 144 12.80 3.50 -10.70
N GLY A 145 12.10 3.70 -9.58
CA GLY A 145 12.58 3.29 -8.27
C GLY A 145 11.45 3.04 -7.27
N LEU A 146 11.74 2.16 -6.31
CA LEU A 146 10.98 2.04 -5.07
C LEU A 146 11.97 2.11 -3.90
N GLU A 147 11.75 3.06 -3.00
CA GLU A 147 12.61 3.24 -1.82
C GLU A 147 11.86 2.90 -0.54
N LEU A 148 12.53 2.20 0.37
CA LEU A 148 11.94 1.83 1.65
C LEU A 148 11.93 3.03 2.59
N ILE A 149 10.75 3.39 3.08
CA ILE A 149 10.61 4.40 4.13
C ILE A 149 10.55 3.68 5.50
N ASP A 150 11.32 4.17 6.46
CA ASP A 150 11.22 3.72 7.86
C ASP A 150 9.84 4.14 8.42
N PRO A 151 8.98 3.19 8.83
CA PRO A 151 7.65 3.49 9.36
C PRO A 151 7.65 4.44 10.55
N LYS A 152 8.74 4.48 11.33
CA LYS A 152 8.89 5.42 12.46
C LYS A 152 9.06 6.87 12.03
N THR A 153 9.28 7.13 10.74
CA THR A 153 9.53 8.48 10.22
C THR A 153 8.36 9.04 9.44
N LEU A 154 7.28 8.27 9.25
CA LEU A 154 6.17 8.64 8.36
C LEU A 154 4.82 8.57 9.07
N TRP A 155 4.09 9.69 9.07
CA TRP A 155 2.77 9.79 9.69
C TRP A 155 1.70 10.12 8.65
N PRO A 156 0.69 9.27 8.45
CA PRO A 156 -0.43 9.60 7.60
C PRO A 156 -1.33 10.65 8.28
N VAL A 157 -1.67 11.71 7.55
CA VAL A 157 -2.54 12.80 8.01
C VAL A 157 -3.88 12.72 7.29
N TYR A 158 -4.95 12.55 8.05
CA TYR A 158 -6.30 12.38 7.53
C TYR A 158 -7.16 13.62 7.76
N GLN A 159 -8.21 13.79 6.95
CA GLN A 159 -9.26 14.77 7.20
C GLN A 159 -10.08 14.36 8.42
N ASP A 160 -9.97 15.12 9.51
CA ASP A 160 -10.57 14.82 10.80
C ASP A 160 -11.81 15.68 11.14
N ASP A 161 -12.21 16.61 10.25
CA ASP A 161 -13.45 17.37 10.42
C ASP A 161 -14.66 16.55 9.92
N PRO A 162 -15.56 16.10 10.82
CA PRO A 162 -16.72 15.29 10.45
C PRO A 162 -17.72 16.02 9.54
N ASN A 163 -17.62 17.35 9.44
CA ASN A 163 -18.46 18.18 8.58
C ASN A 163 -17.93 18.32 7.15
N LYS A 164 -16.71 17.84 6.86
CA LYS A 164 -16.17 17.81 5.49
C LYS A 164 -16.68 16.59 4.74
N GLU A 165 -16.94 16.75 3.45
CA GLU A 165 -17.39 15.65 2.56
C GLU A 165 -16.40 14.48 2.57
N ARG A 166 -15.11 14.79 2.69
CA ARG A 166 -13.98 13.85 2.64
C ARG A 166 -13.47 13.44 4.03
N TYR A 167 -14.33 13.42 5.04
CA TYR A 167 -13.93 12.97 6.39
C TYR A 167 -13.36 11.54 6.36
N GLY A 168 -12.20 11.36 6.99
CA GLY A 168 -11.45 10.10 7.00
C GLY A 168 -10.59 9.86 5.75
N GLU A 169 -10.55 10.79 4.79
CA GLU A 169 -9.66 10.70 3.64
C GLU A 169 -8.23 11.06 4.01
N LEU A 170 -7.26 10.30 3.48
CA LEU A 170 -5.84 10.60 3.63
C LEU A 170 -5.48 11.83 2.80
N LEU A 171 -4.98 12.88 3.44
CA LEU A 171 -4.60 14.13 2.79
C LEU A 171 -3.16 14.08 2.28
N TYR A 172 -2.23 13.69 3.15
CA TYR A 172 -0.81 13.56 2.85
C TYR A 172 -0.12 12.70 3.90
N TYR A 173 1.10 12.28 3.62
CA TYR A 173 2.00 11.76 4.65
C TYR A 173 2.96 12.86 5.11
N GLU A 174 3.19 12.95 6.40
CA GLU A 174 4.21 13.82 6.98
C GLU A 174 5.43 12.97 7.35
N GLN A 175 6.53 13.18 6.63
CA GLN A 175 7.81 12.55 6.92
C GLN A 175 8.61 13.44 7.86
N ARG A 176 8.93 12.92 9.05
CA ARG A 176 9.74 13.60 10.06
C ARG A 176 11.10 12.95 10.13
N ILE A 177 12.13 13.73 9.85
CA ILE A 177 13.51 13.31 10.02
C ILE A 177 13.95 13.82 11.38
N ASN A 178 14.28 12.91 12.30
CA ASN A 178 14.78 13.22 13.65
C ASN A 178 16.22 13.78 13.59
N ARG A 179 16.39 14.92 12.92
CA ARG A 179 17.64 15.69 12.83
C ARG A 179 17.35 17.15 13.17
N PRO A 180 18.11 17.77 14.10
CA PRO A 180 17.93 19.18 14.44
C PRO A 180 17.97 20.09 13.21
N GLY A 181 16.98 20.97 13.08
CA GLY A 181 16.89 21.94 11.99
C GLY A 181 16.31 21.43 10.67
N VAL A 182 15.98 20.14 10.56
CA VAL A 182 15.30 19.58 9.39
C VAL A 182 13.79 19.75 9.55
N LYS A 183 13.15 20.40 8.58
CA LYS A 183 11.69 20.55 8.56
C LYS A 183 11.03 19.25 8.10
N PRO A 184 9.83 18.92 8.62
CA PRO A 184 9.04 17.82 8.08
C PRO A 184 8.76 18.03 6.59
N VAL A 185 8.80 16.93 5.83
CA VAL A 185 8.45 16.91 4.41
C VAL A 185 7.05 16.34 4.28
N LYS A 186 6.20 16.97 3.46
CA LYS A 186 4.89 16.43 3.12
C LYS A 186 5.03 15.62 1.84
N LEU A 187 4.48 14.41 1.82
CA LEU A 187 4.44 13.53 0.68
C LEU A 187 2.99 13.34 0.21
N HIS A 188 2.75 13.51 -1.07
CA HIS A 188 1.46 13.26 -1.68
C HIS A 188 1.10 11.76 -1.58
N PRO A 189 -0.17 11.38 -1.29
CA PRO A 189 -0.54 9.99 -1.12
C PRO A 189 -0.22 9.08 -2.31
N ALA A 190 -0.33 9.61 -3.54
CA ALA A 190 -0.02 8.85 -4.76
C ALA A 190 1.47 8.50 -4.93
N ARG A 191 2.37 9.10 -4.13
CA ARG A 191 3.82 8.83 -4.15
C ARG A 191 4.22 7.73 -3.17
N VAL A 192 3.31 7.24 -2.34
CA VAL A 192 3.61 6.29 -1.26
C VAL A 192 2.74 5.04 -1.39
N ILE A 193 3.38 3.88 -1.47
CA ILE A 193 2.71 2.58 -1.32
C ILE A 193 2.67 2.24 0.16
N GLU A 194 1.47 2.19 0.72
CA GLU A 194 1.23 1.72 2.09
C GLU A 194 0.83 0.25 2.09
N PHE A 195 1.53 -0.57 2.87
CA PHE A 195 1.21 -1.97 3.07
C PHE A 195 0.83 -2.24 4.52
N LYS A 196 -0.40 -2.72 4.75
CA LYS A 196 -0.93 -3.08 6.06
C LYS A 196 -0.89 -4.60 6.21
N TYR A 197 -0.25 -5.08 7.28
CA TYR A 197 -0.10 -6.52 7.51
C TYR A 197 -1.41 -7.19 7.90
N ASP A 198 -2.03 -6.67 8.97
CA ASP A 198 -3.34 -7.06 9.46
C ASP A 198 -4.02 -5.81 10.01
N THR A 199 -5.33 -5.84 10.15
CA THR A 199 -6.11 -4.76 10.77
C THR A 199 -6.95 -5.34 11.88
N LEU A 200 -6.98 -4.66 13.04
CA LEU A 200 -7.87 -5.07 14.12
C LEU A 200 -9.32 -5.18 13.65
N ALA A 201 -10.15 -5.89 14.41
CA ALA A 201 -11.58 -6.08 14.10
C ALA A 201 -12.36 -4.76 13.95
N ASP A 202 -11.82 -3.64 14.44
CA ASP A 202 -12.40 -2.31 14.24
C ASP A 202 -12.09 -1.70 12.86
N GLY A 203 -11.18 -2.30 12.09
CA GLY A 203 -10.70 -1.87 10.77
C GLY A 203 -9.83 -0.62 10.78
N ARG A 204 -9.48 -0.09 11.97
CA ARG A 204 -8.98 1.29 12.12
C ARG A 204 -7.48 1.38 12.21
N ARG A 205 -6.82 0.31 12.65
CA ARG A 205 -5.41 0.33 12.97
C ARG A 205 -4.73 -0.93 12.47
N PRO A 206 -3.65 -0.80 11.70
CA PRO A 206 -2.87 -1.94 11.31
C PRO A 206 -2.07 -2.44 12.49
N VAL A 207 -1.97 -3.75 12.62
CA VAL A 207 -1.29 -4.41 13.75
C VAL A 207 -0.27 -5.39 13.23
N GLY A 208 0.94 -5.27 13.78
CA GLY A 208 2.05 -6.17 13.48
C GLY A 208 1.92 -7.47 14.28
N VAL A 209 2.83 -8.40 14.03
CA VAL A 209 2.93 -9.66 14.76
C VAL A 209 3.42 -9.44 16.18
N ILE A 210 4.25 -8.42 16.40
CA ILE A 210 4.93 -8.19 17.68
C ILE A 210 4.00 -7.53 18.70
N GLU A 211 3.23 -6.53 18.27
CA GLU A 211 2.43 -5.73 19.19
C GLU A 211 1.48 -6.55 20.08
N PRO A 212 0.73 -7.56 19.58
CA PRO A 212 -0.09 -8.41 20.44
C PRO A 212 0.68 -9.19 21.51
N MET A 213 1.99 -9.39 21.31
CA MET A 213 2.87 -10.09 22.25
C MET A 213 3.40 -9.17 23.35
N LEU A 214 3.26 -7.85 23.22
CA LEU A 214 3.86 -6.88 24.14
C LEU A 214 3.15 -6.77 25.50
N HIS A 215 2.02 -7.46 25.72
CA HIS A 215 1.23 -7.41 26.95
C HIS A 215 1.07 -5.97 27.47
N VAL A 216 0.41 -5.12 26.69
CA VAL A 216 -0.06 -3.80 27.13
C VAL A 216 -1.51 -3.90 27.59
#